data_AF-A0A0F9GS42-F1
#
_entry.id   AF-A0A0F9GS42-F1
#
_cell.length_a   1.000
_cell.length_b   1.000
_cell.length_c   1.000
_cell.angle_alpha   90.00
_cell.angle_beta   90.00
_cell.angle_gamma   90.00
#
_symmetry.space_group_name_H-M   'P 1'
#
loop_
_entity.id
_entity.type
_entity.pdbx_description
1 polymer ?
#
loop_
_entity_poly.entity_id
_entity_poly.type
_entity_poly.pdbx_seq_one_letter_code
_entity_poly.pdbx_strand_id
1 'polypeptide(L)'
;MEKDFHREFTKCPQCGSEDRFFEQLANEAKKKGLARDDWNFHLQMQEGIVVDPAKAEGALIGSEAPGFGIMTDICMGCGCIYAVDITRIDKKKSLPSAQPIPPGKSQKGRPLINPFSSS
;
A
#
# COMPACT_ATOMS: atom_id res chain seq x y z
N MET A 1 -21.50 -17.14 7.56
CA MET A 1 -21.71 -15.70 7.82
C MET A 1 -20.48 -14.97 7.31
N GLU A 2 -20.55 -14.42 6.10
CA GLU A 2 -19.57 -13.44 5.63
C GLU A 2 -19.80 -12.18 6.47
N LYS A 3 -19.00 -12.02 7.52
CA LYS A 3 -18.94 -10.73 8.21
C LYS A 3 -18.18 -9.81 7.27
N ASP A 4 -18.79 -8.68 6.94
CA ASP A 4 -18.11 -7.58 6.28
C ASP A 4 -17.05 -7.06 7.26
N PHE A 5 -15.79 -7.40 7.02
CA PHE A 5 -14.66 -7.03 7.89
C PHE A 5 -14.12 -5.64 7.48
N HIS A 6 -15.03 -4.72 7.21
CA HIS A 6 -14.73 -3.33 6.93
C HIS A 6 -15.24 -2.47 8.08
N ARG A 7 -14.36 -1.63 8.62
CA ARG A 7 -14.69 -0.70 9.69
C ARG A 7 -13.93 0.60 9.54
N GLU A 8 -14.70 1.67 9.34
CA GLU A 8 -14.22 3.04 9.43
C GLU A 8 -14.47 3.62 10.84
N PHE A 9 -13.52 4.41 11.34
CA PHE A 9 -13.57 5.08 12.63
C PHE A 9 -13.63 6.58 12.44
N THR A 10 -14.84 7.15 12.51
CA THR A 10 -15.05 8.59 12.32
C THR A 10 -14.44 9.44 13.43
N LYS A 11 -14.42 8.93 14.67
CA LYS A 11 -14.00 9.65 15.88
C LYS A 11 -12.74 9.06 16.49
N CYS A 12 -11.94 9.93 17.12
CA CYS A 12 -10.82 9.52 17.93
C CYS A 12 -11.31 8.67 19.12
N PRO A 13 -10.76 7.45 19.33
CA PRO A 13 -11.19 6.57 20.41
C PRO A 13 -10.82 7.13 21.81
N GLN A 14 -9.85 8.04 21.88
CA GLN A 14 -9.35 8.59 23.15
C GLN A 14 -10.15 9.82 23.62
N CYS A 15 -10.42 10.78 22.73
CA CYS A 15 -11.06 12.04 23.10
C CYS A 15 -12.38 12.33 22.35
N GLY A 16 -12.78 11.49 21.40
CA GLY A 16 -14.02 11.66 20.63
C GLY A 16 -13.97 12.75 19.54
N SER A 17 -12.85 13.46 19.38
CA SER A 17 -12.66 14.46 18.31
C SER A 17 -12.75 13.82 16.93
N GLU A 18 -13.31 14.55 15.97
CA GLU A 18 -13.39 14.18 14.55
C GLU A 18 -12.22 14.80 13.75
N ASP A 19 -11.42 15.68 14.37
CA ASP A 19 -10.36 16.41 13.68
C ASP A 19 -9.09 15.56 13.55
N ARG A 20 -8.75 15.24 12.30
CA ARG A 20 -7.57 14.44 11.95
C ARG A 20 -6.56 15.24 11.17
N PHE A 21 -5.29 15.06 11.51
CA PHE A 21 -4.22 15.90 11.00
C PHE A 21 -4.03 15.75 9.48
N PHE A 22 -3.91 14.51 8.98
CA PHE A 22 -3.66 14.30 7.55
C PHE A 22 -4.89 14.58 6.69
N GLU A 23 -6.09 14.36 7.23
CA GLU A 23 -7.33 14.76 6.56
C GLU A 23 -7.42 16.28 6.37
N GLN A 24 -7.08 17.07 7.39
CA GLN A 24 -7.05 18.53 7.26
C GLN A 24 -6.00 19.00 6.25
N LEU A 25 -4.81 18.40 6.27
CA LEU A 25 -3.78 18.65 5.25
C LEU A 25 -4.24 18.29 3.83
N ALA A 26 -4.96 17.17 3.67
CA ALA A 26 -5.55 16.79 2.39
C ALA A 26 -6.51 17.86 1.88
N ASN A 27 -7.41 18.32 2.75
CA ASN A 27 -8.39 19.33 2.43
C ASN A 27 -7.71 20.65 2.03
N GLU A 28 -6.63 21.05 2.71
CA GLU A 28 -5.83 22.20 2.29
C GLU A 28 -5.16 22.00 0.92
N ALA A 29 -4.56 20.84 0.67
CA ALA A 29 -3.92 20.54 -0.60
C ALA A 29 -4.92 20.55 -1.76
N LYS A 30 -6.11 19.99 -1.57
CA LYS A 30 -7.23 20.03 -2.54
C LYS A 30 -7.66 21.46 -2.83
N LYS A 31 -7.91 22.26 -1.78
CA LYS A 31 -8.27 23.69 -1.93
C LYS A 31 -7.23 24.49 -2.71
N LYS A 32 -5.96 24.13 -2.60
CA LYS A 32 -4.84 24.77 -3.32
C LYS A 32 -4.63 24.21 -4.74
N GLY A 33 -5.42 23.23 -5.17
CA GLY A 33 -5.25 22.56 -6.47
C GLY A 33 -4.00 21.69 -6.55
N LEU A 34 -3.42 21.30 -5.40
CA LEU A 34 -2.20 20.49 -5.31
C LEU A 34 -2.47 18.98 -5.23
N ALA A 35 -3.73 18.60 -4.97
CA ALA A 35 -4.18 17.22 -4.87
C ALA A 35 -5.49 17.04 -5.63
N ARG A 36 -5.78 15.80 -6.05
CA ARG A 36 -7.07 15.45 -6.67
C ARG A 36 -8.15 15.36 -5.61
N ASP A 37 -9.39 15.64 -6.00
CA ASP A 37 -10.54 15.63 -5.08
C ASP A 37 -10.81 14.25 -4.48
N ASP A 38 -10.48 13.18 -5.22
CA ASP A 38 -10.66 11.78 -4.83
C ASP A 38 -9.52 11.24 -3.94
N TRP A 39 -8.47 12.02 -3.69
CA TRP A 39 -7.35 11.56 -2.86
C TRP A 39 -7.65 11.67 -1.37
N ASN A 40 -7.46 10.57 -0.65
CA ASN A 40 -7.50 10.55 0.81
C ASN A 40 -6.07 10.39 1.34
N PHE A 41 -5.70 11.26 2.28
CA PHE A 41 -4.36 11.24 2.88
C PHE A 41 -4.48 10.65 4.28
N HIS A 42 -3.54 9.79 4.60
CA HIS A 42 -3.40 9.13 5.88
C HIS A 42 -1.92 9.16 6.28
N LEU A 43 -1.62 9.10 7.58
CA LEU A 43 -0.25 9.04 8.06
C LEU A 43 0.47 7.82 7.49
N GLN A 44 -0.18 6.66 7.60
CA GLN A 44 0.37 5.39 7.15
C GLN A 44 -0.76 4.50 6.64
N MET A 45 -0.52 3.88 5.50
CA MET A 45 -1.31 2.81 4.93
C MET A 45 -0.46 1.53 4.93
N GLN A 46 -0.97 0.48 5.55
CA GLN A 46 -0.33 -0.82 5.60
C GLN A 46 -1.29 -1.87 5.03
N GLU A 47 -0.79 -2.71 4.14
CA GLU A 47 -1.52 -3.86 3.64
C GLU A 47 -0.67 -5.12 3.77
N GLY A 48 -1.32 -6.25 4.02
CA GLY A 48 -0.64 -7.54 4.15
C GLY A 48 -1.55 -8.71 3.85
N ILE A 49 -0.93 -9.88 3.66
CA ILE A 49 -1.63 -11.16 3.58
C ILE A 49 -1.46 -11.92 4.89
N VAL A 50 -2.48 -12.63 5.32
CA VAL A 50 -2.46 -13.46 6.53
C VAL A 50 -2.20 -14.91 6.13
N VAL A 51 -1.03 -15.16 5.54
CA VAL A 51 -0.60 -16.49 5.10
C VAL A 51 0.84 -16.70 5.52
N ASP A 52 1.15 -17.94 5.92
CA ASP A 52 2.53 -18.40 6.09
C ASP A 52 3.32 -18.14 4.78
N PRO A 53 4.43 -17.37 4.82
CA PRO A 53 5.22 -17.05 3.64
C PRO A 53 5.61 -18.29 2.82
N ALA A 54 5.95 -19.41 3.48
CA ALA A 54 6.33 -20.65 2.78
C ALA A 54 5.17 -21.25 1.98
N LYS A 55 3.94 -21.12 2.49
CA LYS A 55 2.73 -21.55 1.78
C LYS A 55 2.31 -20.55 0.69
N ALA A 56 2.53 -19.26 0.94
CA ALA A 56 2.29 -18.22 -0.04
C ALA A 56 3.18 -18.38 -1.28
N GLU A 57 4.44 -18.78 -1.11
CA GLU A 57 5.36 -19.06 -2.22
C GLU A 57 4.95 -20.27 -3.07
N GLY A 58 4.42 -21.32 -2.44
CA GLY A 58 3.92 -22.52 -3.14
C GLY A 58 2.55 -22.34 -3.81
N ALA A 59 1.78 -21.30 -3.47
CA ALA A 59 0.47 -21.06 -4.06
C ALA A 59 0.56 -20.75 -5.57
N LEU A 60 -0.43 -21.19 -6.35
CA LEU A 60 -0.49 -20.87 -7.78
C LEU A 60 -0.75 -19.37 -7.99
N ILE A 61 -0.20 -18.81 -9.07
CA ILE A 61 -0.54 -17.44 -9.49
C ILE A 61 -2.05 -17.36 -9.72
N GLY A 62 -2.67 -16.29 -9.24
CA GLY A 62 -4.11 -16.10 -9.26
C GLY A 62 -4.87 -16.70 -8.07
N SER A 63 -4.20 -17.45 -7.18
CA SER A 63 -4.81 -17.90 -5.92
C SER A 63 -5.14 -16.68 -5.05
N GLU A 64 -6.33 -16.71 -4.44
CA GLU A 64 -6.78 -15.68 -3.51
C GLU A 64 -6.36 -16.03 -2.09
N ALA A 65 -5.83 -15.04 -1.38
CA ALA A 65 -5.42 -15.15 0.00
C ALA A 65 -6.09 -14.05 0.84
N PRO A 66 -6.55 -14.37 2.06
CA PRO A 66 -7.08 -13.35 2.95
C PRO A 66 -5.95 -12.39 3.33
N GLY A 67 -6.27 -11.11 3.32
CA GLY A 67 -5.39 -10.02 3.68
C GLY A 67 -6.10 -8.96 4.49
N PHE A 68 -5.32 -7.98 4.91
CA PHE A 68 -5.78 -6.82 5.64
C PHE A 68 -5.24 -5.54 5.01
N GLY A 69 -6.02 -4.48 5.09
CA GLY A 69 -5.61 -3.09 4.91
C GLY A 69 -5.91 -2.34 6.20
N ILE A 70 -4.93 -1.55 6.66
CA ILE A 70 -5.05 -0.66 7.81
C ILE A 70 -4.58 0.71 7.38
N MET A 71 -5.41 1.72 7.59
CA MET A 71 -5.04 3.12 7.43
C MET A 71 -5.04 3.79 8.81
N THR A 72 -4.04 4.62 9.09
CA THR A 72 -3.90 5.31 10.37
C THR A 72 -3.76 6.82 10.18
N ASP A 73 -4.21 7.57 11.17
CA ASP A 73 -4.09 9.03 11.21
C ASP A 73 -3.86 9.50 12.66
N ILE A 74 -3.61 10.80 12.83
CA ILE A 74 -3.32 11.46 14.11
C ILE A 74 -4.50 12.36 14.49
N CYS A 75 -5.04 12.18 15.69
CA CYS A 75 -6.04 13.09 16.25
C CYS A 75 -5.42 14.46 16.56
N MET A 76 -6.01 15.55 16.06
CA MET A 76 -5.55 16.90 16.36
C MET A 76 -5.90 17.37 17.78
N GLY A 77 -6.95 16.79 18.39
CA GLY A 77 -7.36 17.17 19.75
C GLY A 77 -6.44 16.62 20.85
N CYS A 78 -5.94 15.39 20.71
CA CYS A 78 -5.15 14.73 21.76
C CYS A 78 -3.81 14.11 21.30
N GLY A 79 -3.49 14.17 20.00
CA GLY A 79 -2.24 13.62 19.45
C GLY A 79 -2.21 12.08 19.32
N CYS A 80 -3.29 11.39 19.66
CA CYS A 80 -3.38 9.93 19.55
C CYS A 80 -3.28 9.49 18.07
N ILE A 81 -2.42 8.51 17.79
CA ILE A 81 -2.36 7.82 16.50
C ILE A 81 -3.28 6.61 16.57
N TYR A 82 -4.21 6.49 15.62
CA TYR A 82 -5.19 5.39 15.62
C TYR A 82 -5.58 4.97 14.20
N ALA A 83 -6.12 3.76 14.09
CA ALA A 83 -6.65 3.26 12.82
C ALA A 83 -7.94 4.01 12.47
N VAL A 84 -7.99 4.57 11.26
CA VAL A 84 -9.16 5.24 10.70
C VAL A 84 -9.97 4.31 9.81
N ASP A 85 -9.32 3.34 9.19
CA ASP A 85 -9.95 2.30 8.37
C ASP A 85 -9.25 0.96 8.63
N ILE A 86 -10.06 -0.07 8.85
CA ILE A 86 -9.62 -1.46 8.83
C ILE A 86 -10.50 -2.19 7.83
N THR A 87 -9.87 -2.76 6.81
CA THR A 87 -10.56 -3.46 5.73
C THR A 87 -9.95 -4.84 5.52
N ARG A 88 -10.78 -5.87 5.44
CA ARG A 88 -10.36 -7.15 4.87
C ARG A 88 -10.28 -7.01 3.36
N ILE A 89 -9.16 -7.45 2.82
CA ILE A 89 -8.92 -7.52 1.38
C ILE A 89 -8.66 -8.97 1.01
N ASP A 90 -9.14 -9.41 -0.14
CA ASP A 90 -8.70 -10.69 -0.71
C ASP A 90 -7.66 -10.36 -1.79
N LYS A 91 -6.38 -10.69 -1.51
CA LYS A 91 -5.27 -10.41 -2.42
C LYS A 91 -5.01 -11.61 -3.32
N LYS A 92 -4.99 -11.37 -4.63
CA LYS A 92 -4.53 -12.36 -5.61
C LYS A 92 -3.03 -12.39 -5.65
N LYS A 93 -2.45 -13.59 -5.61
CA LYS A 93 -1.03 -13.78 -5.88
C LYS A 93 -0.74 -13.35 -7.31
N SER A 94 -0.05 -12.22 -7.46
CA SER A 94 0.45 -11.72 -8.75
C SER A 94 1.90 -12.14 -8.97
N LEU A 95 2.32 -12.13 -10.23
CA LEU A 95 3.73 -12.22 -10.56
C LEU A 95 4.47 -11.02 -9.96
N PRO A 96 5.67 -11.21 -9.39
CA PRO A 96 6.50 -10.07 -9.03
C PRO A 96 6.70 -9.20 -10.27
N SER A 97 6.45 -7.89 -10.15
CA SER A 97 6.67 -6.96 -11.25
C SER A 97 8.13 -7.07 -11.68
N ALA A 98 8.37 -7.38 -12.96
CA ALA A 98 9.72 -7.37 -13.50
C ALA A 98 10.32 -5.98 -13.26
N GLN A 99 11.36 -5.90 -12.42
CA GLN A 99 12.06 -4.64 -12.27
C GLN A 99 12.70 -4.30 -13.62
N PRO A 100 12.45 -3.09 -14.17
CA PRO A 100 13.09 -2.70 -15.41
C PRO A 100 14.60 -2.75 -15.18
N ILE A 101 15.27 -3.60 -15.96
CA ILE A 101 16.72 -3.64 -15.99
C ILE A 101 17.14 -2.27 -16.52
N PRO A 102 17.90 -1.46 -15.76
CA PRO A 102 18.38 -0.19 -16.28
C PRO A 102 19.19 -0.45 -17.56
N PRO A 103 18.98 0.34 -18.64
CA PRO A 103 19.68 0.15 -19.90
C PRO A 103 21.20 0.15 -19.65
N GLY A 104 21.88 -0.91 -20.08
CA GLY A 104 23.34 -1.08 -19.93
C GLY A 104 23.80 -2.14 -18.92
N LYS A 105 22.93 -2.76 -18.12
CA LYS A 105 23.30 -3.90 -17.26
C LYS A 105 22.80 -5.22 -17.83
N SER A 106 23.67 -5.94 -18.54
CA SER A 106 23.42 -7.32 -18.95
C SER A 106 23.11 -8.20 -17.72
N GLN A 107 21.96 -8.88 -17.73
CA GLN A 107 21.72 -10.01 -16.85
C GLN A 107 22.73 -11.11 -17.22
N LYS A 108 23.63 -11.41 -16.29
CA LYS A 108 24.75 -12.36 -16.41
C LYS A 108 25.89 -11.84 -17.29
N GLY A 109 26.77 -11.04 -16.67
CA GLY A 109 28.25 -11.08 -16.74
C GLY A 109 29.01 -11.65 -17.94
N ARG A 110 28.44 -11.77 -19.12
CA ARG A 110 29.12 -12.10 -20.37
C ARG A 110 29.18 -10.80 -21.18
N PRO A 111 30.38 -10.29 -21.48
CA PRO A 111 30.49 -9.19 -22.42
C PRO A 111 29.85 -9.63 -23.73
N LEU A 112 29.06 -8.72 -24.34
CA LEU A 112 28.59 -8.87 -25.70
C LEU A 112 29.85 -8.93 -26.58
N ILE A 113 30.20 -10.13 -27.04
CA ILE A 113 31.23 -10.30 -28.05
C ILE A 113 30.66 -9.65 -29.30
N ASN A 114 31.18 -8.47 -29.64
CA ASN A 114 30.78 -7.75 -30.83
C ASN A 114 31.40 -8.50 -32.04
N PRO A 115 30.59 -9.16 -32.91
CA PRO A 115 31.13 -10.07 -33.93
C PRO A 115 31.79 -9.35 -35.12
N PHE A 116 31.94 -8.01 -35.06
CA PHE A 116 32.45 -7.19 -36.16
C PHE A 116 33.75 -6.44 -35.85
N SER A 117 34.45 -6.74 -34.75
CA SER A 117 35.81 -6.23 -34.55
C SER A 117 36.85 -7.28 -34.96
N SER A 118 37.10 -7.38 -36.26
CA SER A 118 38.33 -7.97 -36.81
C SER A 118 39.18 -6.85 -37.39
N SER A 119 40.36 -6.67 -36.81
CA SER A 119 41.49 -5.91 -37.38
C SER A 119 42.01 -6.54 -38.65
#